data_AF-A0AAE6ZV36-F1
#
_entry.id   AF-A0AAE6ZV36-F1
#
_cell.length_a   1.000
_cell.length_b   1.000
_cell.length_c   1.000
_cell.angle_alpha   90.00
_cell.angle_beta   90.00
_cell.angle_gamma   90.00
#
_symmetry.space_group_name_H-M   'P 1'
#
loop_
_entity.id
_entity.type
_entity.pdbx_description
1 polymer ?
#
loop_
_entity_poly.entity_id
_entity_poly.type
_entity_poly.pdbx_seq_one_letter_code
_entity_poly.pdbx_strand_id
1 'polypeptide(L)'
;MITVKAAAPDEGQQYFVLIFDCGGDHQVRTRLKEEHQGLTEAGYEKIICIRDVRPDFSRAEIAQLAAGLEKGLIPGLVPVDFILSTMELEAWFLAEFNHYVKIDPLITNEAIFAAIGFDPAIDDPATRDEPANDLRQCYALGGKTYEKSESGRTISALDYAYIYTNLVCRIPEIQRIANHIDEFLTPA
;
A
#
# COMPACT_ATOMS: atom_id res chain seq x y z
N MET A 1 6.68 -21.30 0.05
CA MET A 1 6.14 -20.40 1.07
C MET A 1 7.33 -19.66 1.67
N ILE A 2 7.52 -18.39 1.34
CA ILE A 2 8.63 -17.57 1.87
C ILE A 2 8.15 -16.99 3.21
N THR A 3 8.87 -17.27 4.29
CA THR A 3 8.58 -16.70 5.61
C THR A 3 9.51 -15.52 5.86
N VAL A 4 8.96 -14.30 5.87
CA VAL A 4 9.70 -13.09 6.22
C VAL A 4 9.78 -12.99 7.75
N LYS A 5 10.99 -12.90 8.30
CA LYS A 5 11.24 -12.67 9.74
C LYS A 5 11.88 -11.29 9.92
N ALA A 6 11.66 -10.68 11.08
CA ALA A 6 12.33 -9.42 11.45
C ALA A 6 13.86 -9.59 11.41
N ALA A 7 14.58 -8.48 11.19
CA ALA A 7 16.03 -8.47 11.04
C ALA A 7 16.71 -9.17 12.23
N ALA A 8 17.36 -10.30 11.92
CA ALA A 8 18.32 -10.99 12.75
C ALA A 8 19.73 -10.68 12.19
N PRO A 9 20.82 -11.05 12.88
CA PRO A 9 22.15 -11.03 12.26
C PRO A 9 22.11 -11.76 10.91
N ASP A 10 22.91 -11.29 9.96
CA ASP A 10 23.07 -11.97 8.67
C ASP A 10 23.54 -13.41 8.90
N GLU A 11 22.67 -14.37 8.56
CA GLU A 11 22.96 -15.81 8.63
C GLU A 11 23.12 -16.41 7.22
N GLY A 12 23.37 -15.57 6.20
CA GLY A 12 23.45 -15.97 4.80
C GLY A 12 22.11 -15.94 4.08
N GLN A 13 21.20 -15.03 4.46
CA GLN A 13 19.94 -14.85 3.74
C GLN A 13 20.22 -14.27 2.34
N GLN A 14 19.61 -14.85 1.32
CA GLN A 14 19.77 -14.39 -0.07
C GLN A 14 19.10 -13.01 -0.32
N TYR A 15 18.08 -12.69 0.47
CA TYR A 15 17.25 -11.51 0.30
C TYR A 15 17.14 -10.76 1.61
N PHE A 16 17.37 -9.44 1.56
CA PHE A 16 17.25 -8.57 2.71
C PHE A 16 16.29 -7.41 2.41
N VAL A 17 15.34 -7.18 3.33
CA VAL A 17 14.33 -6.12 3.21
C VAL A 17 14.28 -5.34 4.52
N LEU A 18 14.34 -4.02 4.42
CA LEU A 18 14.09 -3.10 5.53
C LEU A 18 12.72 -2.45 5.34
N ILE A 19 11.83 -2.66 6.31
CA ILE A 19 10.56 -1.93 6.39
C ILE A 19 10.76 -0.81 7.41
N PHE A 20 10.44 0.41 7.00
CA PHE A 20 10.62 1.60 7.81
C PHE A 20 9.31 2.37 7.96
N ASP A 21 8.82 2.50 9.20
CA ASP A 21 7.69 3.37 9.50
C ASP A 21 8.18 4.82 9.62
N CYS A 22 7.73 5.68 8.70
CA CYS A 22 8.12 7.09 8.66
C CYS A 22 7.38 7.96 9.68
N GLY A 23 6.38 7.43 10.40
CA GLY A 23 5.59 8.18 11.38
C GLY A 23 4.61 9.19 10.77
N GLY A 24 4.36 9.09 9.45
CA GLY A 24 3.38 9.90 8.72
C GLY A 24 3.80 10.25 7.29
N ASP A 25 2.81 10.60 6.46
CA ASP A 25 2.99 10.81 5.02
C ASP A 25 3.97 11.92 4.65
N HIS A 26 3.90 13.04 5.36
CA HIS A 26 4.81 14.17 5.16
C HIS A 26 6.28 13.83 5.44
N GLN A 27 6.55 12.78 6.22
CA GLN A 27 7.90 12.36 6.59
C GLN A 27 8.55 11.42 5.60
N VAL A 28 7.79 10.77 4.69
CA VAL A 28 8.36 9.78 3.76
C VAL A 28 9.50 10.38 2.92
N ARG A 29 9.31 11.60 2.40
CA ARG A 29 10.37 12.30 1.65
C ARG A 29 11.50 12.78 2.55
N THR A 30 11.19 13.30 3.73
CA THR A 30 12.19 13.79 4.68
C THR A 30 13.11 12.64 5.09
N ARG A 31 12.53 11.50 5.46
CA ARG A 31 13.28 10.32 5.86
C ARG A 31 14.13 9.77 4.73
N LEU A 32 13.58 9.71 3.51
CA LEU A 32 14.38 9.34 2.36
C LEU A 32 15.62 10.24 2.25
N LYS A 33 15.48 11.56 2.33
CA LYS A 33 16.64 12.47 2.21
C LYS A 33 17.70 12.24 3.28
N GLU A 34 17.29 11.89 4.50
CA GLU A 34 18.21 11.61 5.61
C GLU A 34 18.94 10.27 5.42
N GLU A 35 18.26 9.26 4.88
CA GLU A 35 18.75 7.88 4.83
C GLU A 35 19.31 7.47 3.45
N HIS A 36 19.05 8.22 2.37
CA HIS A 36 19.34 7.80 1.00
C HIS A 36 20.81 7.42 0.79
N GLN A 37 21.71 8.26 1.32
CA GLN A 37 23.15 8.02 1.31
C GLN A 37 23.51 6.77 2.12
N GLY A 38 23.05 6.68 3.37
CA GLY A 38 23.38 5.57 4.27
C GLY A 38 22.87 4.23 3.77
N LEU A 39 21.66 4.17 3.21
CA LEU A 39 21.10 2.97 2.59
C LEU A 39 21.87 2.58 1.32
N THR A 40 22.33 3.55 0.53
CA THR A 40 23.21 3.25 -0.62
C THR A 40 24.53 2.64 -0.15
N GLU A 41 25.16 3.24 0.87
CA GLU A 41 26.42 2.75 1.44
C GLU A 41 26.29 1.38 2.13
N ALA A 42 25.10 1.08 2.68
CA ALA A 42 24.76 -0.22 3.25
C ALA A 42 24.46 -1.29 2.19
N GLY A 43 24.49 -0.95 0.90
CA GLY A 43 24.35 -1.91 -0.20
C GLY A 43 22.91 -2.24 -0.59
N TYR A 44 21.92 -1.44 -0.20
CA TYR A 44 20.56 -1.61 -0.72
C TYR A 44 20.51 -1.26 -2.21
N GLU A 45 19.77 -2.05 -2.98
CA GLU A 45 19.71 -1.94 -4.45
C GLU A 45 18.45 -1.20 -4.95
N LYS A 46 17.45 -1.04 -4.09
CA LYS A 46 16.20 -0.34 -4.38
C LYS A 46 15.58 0.25 -3.12
N ILE A 47 14.98 1.43 -3.24
CA ILE A 47 14.10 2.01 -2.21
C ILE A 47 12.71 2.22 -2.81
N ILE A 48 11.69 1.80 -2.08
CA ILE A 48 10.28 2.02 -2.44
C ILE A 48 9.65 2.86 -1.33
N CYS A 49 9.15 4.03 -1.68
CA CYS A 49 8.47 4.97 -0.79
C CYS A 49 6.97 4.91 -1.05
N ILE A 50 6.20 4.41 -0.08
CA ILE A 50 4.73 4.36 -0.15
C ILE A 50 4.16 5.47 0.72
N ARG A 51 3.16 6.21 0.22
CA ARG A 51 2.58 7.36 0.90
C ARG A 51 1.10 7.57 0.53
N ASP A 52 0.29 7.97 1.51
CA ASP A 52 -1.08 8.45 1.29
C ASP A 52 -1.08 9.90 0.74
N VAL A 53 -2.05 10.18 -0.13
CA VAL A 53 -2.25 11.52 -0.74
C VAL A 53 -3.04 12.41 0.22
N ARG A 54 -4.06 11.84 0.87
CA ARG A 54 -4.82 12.49 1.94
C ARG A 54 -4.09 12.44 3.28
N PRO A 55 -4.44 13.33 4.22
CA PRO A 55 -5.44 14.41 4.09
C PRO A 55 -4.90 15.67 3.40
N ASP A 56 -3.58 15.72 3.15
CA ASP A 56 -2.88 16.95 2.78
C ASP A 56 -3.14 17.40 1.33
N PHE A 57 -3.43 16.46 0.43
CA PHE A 57 -3.60 16.73 -1.00
C PHE A 57 -4.92 16.14 -1.52
N SER A 58 -5.46 16.79 -2.54
CA SER A 58 -6.58 16.29 -3.32
C SER A 58 -6.12 15.42 -4.50
N ARG A 59 -7.06 14.67 -5.07
CA ARG A 59 -6.84 13.86 -6.28
C ARG A 59 -6.22 14.65 -7.44
N ALA A 60 -6.66 15.89 -7.63
CA ALA A 60 -6.19 16.73 -8.72
C ALA A 60 -4.70 17.10 -8.59
N GLU A 61 -4.15 17.00 -7.38
CA GLU A 61 -2.76 17.36 -7.05
C GLU A 61 -1.80 16.18 -7.11
N ILE A 62 -2.28 14.95 -7.30
CA ILE A 62 -1.46 13.72 -7.31
C ILE A 62 -0.29 13.84 -8.28
N ALA A 63 -0.53 14.30 -9.50
CA ALA A 63 0.51 14.44 -10.52
C ALA A 63 1.59 15.47 -10.10
N GLN A 64 1.18 16.57 -9.49
CA GLN A 64 2.10 17.60 -9.00
C GLN A 64 2.88 17.11 -7.78
N LEU A 65 2.23 16.38 -6.87
CA LEU A 65 2.86 15.75 -5.71
C LEU A 65 3.95 14.77 -6.15
N ALA A 66 3.63 13.86 -7.09
CA ALA A 66 4.58 12.90 -7.64
C ALA A 66 5.83 13.58 -8.20
N ALA A 67 5.65 14.57 -9.09
CA ALA A 67 6.77 15.34 -9.65
C ALA A 67 7.57 16.10 -8.57
N GLY A 68 6.88 16.57 -7.53
CA GLY A 68 7.49 17.25 -6.39
C GLY A 68 8.37 16.32 -5.53
N LEU A 69 7.98 15.05 -5.37
CA LEU A 69 8.71 14.04 -4.60
C LEU A 69 10.02 13.64 -5.27
N GLU A 70 9.98 13.41 -6.59
CA GLU A 70 11.15 13.04 -7.40
C GLU A 70 12.17 14.17 -7.54
N LYS A 71 11.72 15.43 -7.40
CA LYS A 71 12.61 16.58 -7.52
C LYS A 71 13.69 16.57 -6.43
N GLY A 72 14.94 16.62 -6.88
CA GLY A 72 16.11 16.72 -6.00
C GLY A 72 16.58 15.39 -5.41
N LEU A 73 16.15 14.26 -5.99
CA LEU A 73 16.84 12.99 -5.78
C LEU A 73 18.31 13.12 -6.23
N ILE A 74 19.21 12.55 -5.44
CA ILE A 74 20.66 12.63 -5.67
C ILE A 74 21.04 11.61 -6.74
N PRO A 75 21.56 12.03 -7.91
CA PRO A 75 22.00 11.10 -8.94
C PRO A 75 23.14 10.19 -8.44
N GLY A 76 23.13 8.92 -8.86
CA GLY A 76 24.18 7.95 -8.53
C GLY A 76 24.00 7.23 -7.18
N LEU A 77 23.00 7.61 -6.39
CA LEU A 77 22.55 6.81 -5.24
C LEU A 77 21.58 5.70 -5.69
N VAL A 78 21.24 4.80 -4.76
CA VAL A 78 20.28 3.72 -5.00
C VAL A 78 18.98 4.26 -5.61
N PRO A 79 18.42 3.61 -6.65
CA PRO A 79 17.18 4.08 -7.27
C PRO A 79 16.01 4.09 -6.28
N VAL A 80 15.19 5.13 -6.38
CA VAL A 80 14.01 5.34 -5.54
C VAL A 80 12.77 5.29 -6.43
N ASP A 81 11.72 4.63 -5.95
CA ASP A 81 10.38 4.74 -6.53
C ASP A 81 9.38 5.28 -5.50
N PHE A 82 8.60 6.29 -5.89
CA PHE A 82 7.50 6.82 -5.08
C PHE A 82 6.17 6.25 -5.58
N ILE A 83 5.44 5.61 -4.67
CA ILE A 83 4.12 5.03 -4.91
C ILE A 83 3.12 5.77 -4.02
N LEU A 84 2.24 6.53 -4.66
CA LEU A 84 1.16 7.25 -3.99
C LEU A 84 -0.08 6.37 -3.99
N SER A 85 -0.55 5.94 -2.82
CA SER A 85 -1.85 5.27 -2.73
C SER A 85 -2.94 6.25 -3.15
N THR A 86 -3.91 5.82 -3.97
CA THR A 86 -4.92 6.74 -4.45
C THR A 86 -5.77 7.23 -3.28
N MET A 87 -5.59 8.50 -2.90
CA MET A 87 -6.13 9.13 -1.70
C MET A 87 -5.58 8.51 -0.41
N GLU A 88 -5.90 7.25 -0.13
CA GLU A 88 -5.43 6.52 1.06
C GLU A 88 -5.19 5.05 0.68
N LEU A 89 -4.27 4.37 1.38
CA LEU A 89 -4.00 2.94 1.21
C LEU A 89 -5.28 2.09 1.31
N GLU A 90 -6.22 2.53 2.13
CA GLU A 90 -7.51 1.89 2.33
C GLU A 90 -8.33 1.73 1.04
N ALA A 91 -8.04 2.49 -0.02
CA ALA A 91 -8.61 2.26 -1.35
C ALA A 91 -8.28 0.86 -1.89
N TRP A 92 -7.10 0.34 -1.60
CA TRP A 92 -6.68 -1.00 -1.99
C TRP A 92 -7.46 -2.06 -1.22
N PHE A 93 -7.71 -1.83 0.07
CA PHE A 93 -8.53 -2.71 0.89
C PHE A 93 -9.99 -2.71 0.44
N LEU A 94 -10.52 -1.56 0.00
CA LEU A 94 -11.87 -1.49 -0.54
C LEU A 94 -12.09 -2.44 -1.72
N ALA A 95 -11.09 -2.57 -2.60
CA ALA A 95 -11.19 -3.37 -3.82
C ALA A 95 -10.77 -4.85 -3.65
N GLU A 96 -10.07 -5.21 -2.57
CA GLU A 96 -9.81 -6.61 -2.20
C GLU A 96 -11.07 -7.19 -1.56
N PHE A 97 -12.09 -7.55 -2.32
CA PHE A 97 -13.40 -7.85 -1.75
C PHE A 97 -13.51 -9.19 -0.98
N ASN A 98 -12.51 -10.07 -1.03
CA ASN A 98 -12.59 -11.38 -0.37
C ASN A 98 -12.47 -11.28 1.15
N HIS A 99 -11.85 -10.22 1.68
CA HIS A 99 -11.69 -10.06 3.13
C HIS A 99 -13.00 -9.76 3.86
N TYR A 100 -13.99 -9.15 3.21
CA TYR A 100 -15.21 -8.70 3.88
C TYR A 100 -15.99 -9.84 4.54
N VAL A 101 -16.26 -10.91 3.79
CA VAL A 101 -16.98 -12.09 4.30
C VAL A 101 -16.20 -12.88 5.35
N LYS A 102 -14.86 -12.74 5.36
CA LYS A 102 -13.99 -13.32 6.40
C LYS A 102 -14.06 -12.51 7.70
N ILE A 103 -14.34 -11.21 7.62
CA ILE A 103 -14.56 -10.35 8.79
C ILE A 103 -15.97 -10.56 9.36
N ASP A 104 -16.98 -10.51 8.50
CA ASP A 104 -18.36 -10.81 8.86
C ASP A 104 -19.17 -11.21 7.62
N PRO A 105 -19.91 -12.34 7.65
CA PRO A 105 -20.65 -12.83 6.48
C PRO A 105 -21.78 -11.90 6.01
N LEU A 106 -22.17 -10.90 6.82
CA LEU A 106 -23.16 -9.89 6.42
C LEU A 106 -22.57 -8.81 5.51
N ILE A 107 -21.25 -8.69 5.44
CA ILE A 107 -20.58 -7.68 4.60
C ILE A 107 -20.37 -8.28 3.21
N THR A 108 -21.42 -8.25 2.37
CA THR A 108 -21.36 -8.72 0.98
C THR A 108 -21.19 -7.55 0.01
N ASN A 109 -20.76 -7.82 -1.23
CA ASN A 109 -20.63 -6.77 -2.25
C ASN A 109 -21.96 -6.08 -2.52
N GLU A 110 -23.08 -6.82 -2.51
CA GLU A 110 -24.41 -6.25 -2.68
C GLU A 110 -24.78 -5.31 -1.53
N ALA A 111 -24.45 -5.70 -0.30
CA ALA A 111 -24.70 -4.87 0.87
C ALA A 111 -23.83 -3.61 0.87
N ILE A 112 -22.57 -3.71 0.44
CA ILE A 112 -21.66 -2.57 0.28
C ILE A 112 -22.19 -1.62 -0.80
N PHE A 113 -22.53 -2.13 -1.98
CA PHE A 113 -23.07 -1.33 -3.07
C PHE A 113 -24.35 -0.59 -2.65
N ALA A 114 -25.26 -1.27 -1.96
CA ALA A 114 -26.48 -0.66 -1.44
C ALA A 114 -26.21 0.44 -0.39
N ALA A 115 -25.13 0.33 0.38
CA ALA A 115 -24.80 1.27 1.45
C ALA A 115 -24.05 2.51 0.96
N ILE A 116 -23.05 2.33 0.09
CA ILE A 116 -22.10 3.41 -0.30
C ILE A 116 -21.98 3.64 -1.80
N GLY A 117 -22.77 2.94 -2.62
CA GLY A 117 -22.80 3.09 -4.07
C GLY A 117 -21.49 2.71 -4.76
N PHE A 118 -20.71 1.80 -4.17
CA PHE A 118 -19.44 1.28 -4.69
C PHE A 118 -19.51 -0.23 -4.72
N ASP A 119 -19.16 -0.84 -5.85
CA ASP A 119 -18.98 -2.28 -5.99
C ASP A 119 -17.48 -2.64 -5.90
N PRO A 120 -17.04 -3.25 -4.79
CA PRO A 120 -15.66 -3.69 -4.59
C PRO A 120 -15.08 -4.55 -5.71
N ALA A 121 -15.91 -5.32 -6.42
CA ALA A 121 -15.43 -6.27 -7.42
C ALA A 121 -15.09 -5.63 -8.76
N ILE A 122 -15.70 -4.49 -9.11
CA ILE A 122 -15.61 -3.93 -10.46
C ILE A 122 -15.31 -2.44 -10.50
N ASP A 123 -15.73 -1.67 -9.50
CA ASP A 123 -15.53 -0.24 -9.52
C ASP A 123 -14.05 0.10 -9.27
N ASP A 124 -13.64 1.24 -9.81
CA ASP A 124 -12.28 1.74 -9.63
C ASP A 124 -12.16 2.37 -8.22
N PRO A 125 -11.41 1.76 -7.29
CA PRO A 125 -11.24 2.31 -5.95
C PRO A 125 -10.53 3.65 -5.95
N ALA A 126 -9.80 3.98 -7.03
CA ALA A 126 -9.21 5.29 -7.19
C ALA A 126 -10.28 6.36 -7.03
N THR A 127 -11.50 6.17 -7.55
CA THR A 127 -12.57 7.18 -7.55
C THR A 127 -13.08 7.60 -6.16
N ARG A 128 -12.69 6.89 -5.09
CA ARG A 128 -13.13 7.17 -3.72
C ARG A 128 -12.28 8.27 -3.09
N ASP A 129 -12.94 9.28 -2.51
CA ASP A 129 -12.28 10.46 -1.94
C ASP A 129 -11.94 10.32 -0.45
N GLU A 130 -12.62 9.43 0.28
CA GLU A 130 -12.35 9.12 1.69
C GLU A 130 -12.35 7.60 1.94
N PRO A 131 -11.42 6.84 1.34
CA PRO A 131 -11.43 5.37 1.40
C PRO A 131 -11.48 4.79 2.81
N ALA A 132 -10.80 5.40 3.79
CA ALA A 132 -10.84 4.92 5.18
C ALA A 132 -12.24 5.07 5.80
N ASN A 133 -12.98 6.11 5.42
CA ASN A 133 -14.36 6.30 5.87
C ASN A 133 -15.33 5.35 5.15
N ASP A 134 -15.11 5.09 3.87
CA ASP A 134 -15.86 4.07 3.13
C ASP A 134 -15.68 2.68 3.74
N LEU A 135 -14.44 2.31 4.07
CA LEU A 135 -14.13 1.02 4.68
C LEU A 135 -14.80 0.87 6.06
N ARG A 136 -14.87 1.98 6.83
CA ARG A 136 -15.64 2.03 8.10
C ARG A 136 -17.13 1.78 7.87
N GLN A 137 -17.71 2.38 6.84
CA GLN A 137 -19.12 2.17 6.48
C GLN A 137 -19.40 0.73 6.04
N CYS A 138 -18.51 0.12 5.24
CA CYS A 138 -18.60 -1.29 4.88
C CYS A 138 -18.60 -2.19 6.12
N TYR A 139 -17.68 -1.96 7.06
CA TYR A 139 -17.56 -2.79 8.27
C TYR A 139 -18.74 -2.63 9.22
N ALA A 140 -19.36 -1.44 9.24
CA ALA A 140 -20.54 -1.18 10.06
C ALA A 140 -21.74 -2.06 9.66
N LEU A 141 -21.81 -2.57 8.42
CA LEU A 141 -22.83 -3.51 7.97
C LEU A 141 -22.83 -4.82 8.79
N GLY A 142 -21.65 -5.27 9.22
CA GLY A 142 -21.48 -6.42 10.11
C GLY A 142 -21.37 -6.04 11.60
N GLY A 143 -21.73 -4.81 11.97
CA GLY A 143 -21.55 -4.30 13.34
C GLY A 143 -20.08 -4.23 13.78
N LYS A 144 -19.16 -4.09 12.82
CA LYS A 144 -17.72 -3.92 13.07
C LYS A 144 -17.30 -2.47 12.81
N THR A 145 -16.10 -2.13 13.25
CA THR A 145 -15.48 -0.82 12.99
C THR A 145 -14.11 -1.03 12.37
N TYR A 146 -13.77 -0.23 11.37
CA TYR A 146 -12.40 -0.13 10.86
C TYR A 146 -11.66 0.99 11.59
N GLU A 147 -10.52 0.64 12.19
CA GLU A 147 -9.57 1.58 12.77
C GLU A 147 -8.14 1.22 12.31
N LYS A 148 -7.38 2.20 11.84
CA LYS A 148 -6.03 1.98 11.28
C LYS A 148 -5.08 1.38 12.31
N SER A 149 -5.20 1.79 13.57
CA SER A 149 -4.46 1.24 14.72
C SER A 149 -4.79 -0.22 15.03
N GLU A 150 -5.95 -0.72 14.59
CA GLU A 150 -6.41 -2.10 14.81
C GLU A 150 -6.54 -2.89 13.49
N SER A 151 -5.79 -2.47 12.47
CA SER A 151 -5.83 -3.04 11.12
C SER A 151 -5.40 -4.52 11.04
N GLY A 152 -4.83 -5.09 12.10
CA GLY A 152 -4.42 -6.49 12.17
C GLY A 152 -5.52 -7.49 11.79
N ARG A 153 -6.79 -7.20 12.14
CA ARG A 153 -7.94 -8.04 11.71
C ARG A 153 -8.12 -7.99 10.19
N THR A 154 -8.08 -6.80 9.61
CA THR A 154 -8.21 -6.60 8.16
C THR A 154 -7.07 -7.30 7.43
N ILE A 155 -5.83 -7.02 7.84
CA ILE A 155 -4.61 -7.60 7.25
C ILE A 155 -4.67 -9.13 7.25
N SER A 156 -5.11 -9.73 8.37
CA SER A 156 -5.23 -11.19 8.49
C SER A 156 -6.33 -11.79 7.61
N ALA A 157 -7.33 -11.00 7.21
CA ALA A 157 -8.43 -11.43 6.36
C ALA A 157 -8.13 -11.23 4.86
N LEU A 158 -7.17 -10.38 4.50
CA LEU A 158 -6.84 -10.11 3.09
C LEU A 158 -6.48 -11.39 2.33
N ASP A 159 -6.97 -11.48 1.09
CA ASP A 159 -6.55 -12.51 0.15
C ASP A 159 -5.31 -12.06 -0.64
N TYR A 160 -4.12 -12.34 -0.10
CA TYR A 160 -2.87 -11.98 -0.75
C TYR A 160 -2.66 -12.64 -2.12
N ALA A 161 -3.23 -13.82 -2.34
CA ALA A 161 -3.15 -14.47 -3.65
C ALA A 161 -3.95 -13.64 -4.66
N TYR A 162 -5.20 -13.29 -4.34
CA TYR A 162 -6.02 -12.41 -5.17
C TYR A 162 -5.38 -11.04 -5.40
N ILE A 163 -4.76 -10.44 -4.36
CA ILE A 163 -4.04 -9.16 -4.50
C ILE A 163 -2.99 -9.29 -5.61
N TYR A 164 -2.14 -10.31 -5.52
CA TYR A 164 -1.00 -10.48 -6.41
C TYR A 164 -1.38 -10.99 -7.81
N THR A 165 -2.48 -11.75 -7.97
CA THR A 165 -2.87 -12.33 -9.27
C THR A 165 -3.93 -11.53 -10.02
N ASN A 166 -4.78 -10.78 -9.32
CA ASN A 166 -5.95 -10.13 -9.91
C ASN A 166 -5.97 -8.63 -9.64
N LEU A 167 -5.74 -8.21 -8.39
CA LEU A 167 -5.85 -6.80 -8.03
C LEU A 167 -4.75 -5.95 -8.69
N VAL A 168 -3.58 -6.55 -8.96
CA VAL A 168 -2.51 -5.96 -9.79
C VAL A 168 -3.00 -5.48 -11.16
N CYS A 169 -4.04 -6.08 -11.74
CA CYS A 169 -4.57 -5.65 -13.04
C CYS A 169 -5.57 -4.48 -12.92
N ARG A 170 -6.06 -4.20 -11.71
CA ARG A 170 -7.05 -3.15 -11.43
C ARG A 170 -6.43 -1.89 -10.83
N ILE A 171 -5.35 -2.05 -10.08
CA ILE A 171 -4.72 -0.96 -9.32
C ILE A 171 -3.25 -0.83 -9.76
N PRO A 172 -2.90 0.19 -10.56
CA PRO A 172 -1.54 0.38 -11.09
C PRO A 172 -0.46 0.45 -10.02
N GLU A 173 -0.76 1.01 -8.85
CA GLU A 173 0.17 1.12 -7.74
C GLU A 173 0.53 -0.25 -7.15
N ILE A 174 -0.46 -1.14 -7.02
CA ILE A 174 -0.22 -2.51 -6.55
C ILE A 174 0.57 -3.28 -7.60
N GLN A 175 0.28 -3.08 -8.89
CA GLN A 175 1.08 -3.65 -9.97
C GLN A 175 2.55 -3.26 -9.87
N ARG A 176 2.83 -1.97 -9.61
CA ARG A 176 4.20 -1.47 -9.44
C ARG A 176 4.90 -2.11 -8.24
N ILE A 177 4.20 -2.27 -7.11
CA ILE A 177 4.75 -2.98 -5.94
C ILE A 177 5.06 -4.44 -6.29
N ALA A 178 4.13 -5.14 -6.95
CA ALA A 178 4.31 -6.54 -7.35
C ALA A 178 5.53 -6.69 -8.29
N ASN A 179 5.67 -5.80 -9.27
CA ASN A 179 6.83 -5.80 -10.16
C ASN A 179 8.15 -5.62 -9.41
N HIS A 180 8.23 -4.71 -8.44
CA HIS A 180 9.45 -4.57 -7.62
C HIS A 180 9.75 -5.82 -6.79
N ILE A 181 8.71 -6.47 -6.25
CA ILE A 181 8.87 -7.72 -5.51
C ILE A 181 9.37 -8.83 -6.44
N ASP A 182 8.84 -8.91 -7.66
CA ASP A 182 9.22 -9.90 -8.65
C ASP A 182 10.66 -9.70 -9.10
N GLU A 183 11.03 -8.48 -9.47
CA GLU A 183 12.40 -8.10 -9.81
C GLU A 183 13.38 -8.46 -8.69
N PHE A 184 12.99 -8.20 -7.43
CA PHE A 184 13.79 -8.53 -6.26
C PHE A 184 13.94 -10.04 -6.04
N LEU A 185 12.88 -10.83 -6.24
CA LEU A 185 12.89 -12.28 -6.01
C LEU A 185 13.42 -13.09 -7.19
N THR A 186 13.46 -12.52 -8.40
CA THR A 186 14.05 -13.14 -9.59
C THR A 186 15.22 -12.31 -10.13
N PRO A 187 16.31 -12.15 -9.36
CA PRO A 187 17.49 -11.46 -9.85
C PRO A 187 18.09 -12.24 -11.02
N ALA A 188 18.54 -11.50 -12.04
CA ALA A 188 19.13 -12.04 -13.27
C ALA A 188 20.46 -12.78 -13.04
#